data_AF-A0A955NUE4-F1
#
_entry.id   AF-A0A955NUE4-F1
#
_cell.length_a   1.000
_cell.length_b   1.000
_cell.length_c   1.000
_cell.angle_alpha   90.00
_cell.angle_beta   90.00
_cell.angle_gamma   90.00
#
_symmetry.space_group_name_H-M   'P 1'
#
loop_
_entity.id
_entity.type
_entity.pdbx_description
1 polymer ?
#
loop_
_entity_poly.entity_id
_entity_poly.type
_entity_poly.pdbx_seq_one_letter_code
_entity_poly.pdbx_strand_id
1 'polypeptide(L)'
;MNDQPARSQGFNVMLTLASFVVVVAGMKAATSILIPFLLSVFIAIVSGPALFGLKRVGVPTPIALLVVILVVILVGILVIGLVGNSITDFTKALPGYQERLEGVGVKVIDWLNENLSRFDIEIPTIRDTPEASSGLLPPDTSILGADGAADDSSEGTVGGAKNPFDAGFVMRLVGGMLSSLGAVLTNAFLILLTVIFILLEASSFPKKLRAILKDPEKSLGQYDVFIESVQKYMALKTVISAATGLAISIGLMI
;
A
#
# COMPACT_ATOMS: atom_id res chain seq x y z
N MET A 1 -23.56 -18.86 58.48
CA MET A 1 -22.34 -19.43 57.87
C MET A 1 -22.25 -18.88 56.45
N ASN A 2 -21.24 -18.06 56.17
CA ASN A 2 -21.00 -17.52 54.83
C ASN A 2 -19.95 -18.41 54.15
N ASP A 3 -20.40 -19.45 53.46
CA ASP A 3 -19.54 -20.29 52.64
C ASP A 3 -19.35 -19.62 51.28
N GLN A 4 -18.33 -18.75 51.16
CA GLN A 4 -17.86 -18.35 49.85
C GLN A 4 -17.10 -19.54 49.23
N PRO A 5 -17.49 -20.01 48.03
CA PRO A 5 -16.79 -21.12 47.40
C PRO A 5 -15.34 -20.72 47.14
N ALA A 6 -14.40 -21.51 47.67
CA ALA A 6 -12.97 -21.33 47.46
C ALA A 6 -12.65 -21.45 45.97
N ARG A 7 -12.56 -20.29 45.29
CA ARG A 7 -12.26 -20.18 43.87
C ARG A 7 -10.86 -20.74 43.64
N SER A 8 -10.76 -21.91 43.00
CA SER A 8 -9.50 -22.62 42.86
C SER A 8 -8.49 -21.79 42.06
N GLN A 9 -7.22 -21.84 42.48
CA GLN A 9 -6.14 -21.09 41.85
C GLN A 9 -6.08 -21.36 40.33
N GLY A 10 -6.39 -22.60 39.90
CA GLY A 10 -6.49 -22.98 38.49
C GLY A 10 -7.59 -22.25 37.71
N PHE A 11 -8.76 -22.01 38.32
CA PHE A 11 -9.85 -21.29 37.65
C PHE A 11 -9.49 -19.82 37.38
N ASN A 12 -8.82 -19.14 38.33
CA ASN A 12 -8.38 -17.77 38.13
C ASN A 12 -7.28 -17.67 37.05
N VAL A 13 -6.38 -18.65 36.98
CA VAL A 13 -5.35 -18.73 35.94
C VAL A 13 -5.99 -18.94 34.55
N MET A 14 -6.96 -19.86 34.45
CA MET A 14 -7.72 -20.07 33.21
C MET A 14 -8.49 -18.82 32.77
N LEU A 15 -9.11 -18.10 33.70
CA LEU A 15 -9.90 -16.91 33.39
C LEU A 15 -9.02 -15.74 32.93
N THR A 16 -7.83 -15.61 33.52
CA THR A 16 -6.83 -14.62 33.10
C THR A 16 -6.29 -14.94 31.70
N LEU A 17 -5.99 -16.21 31.41
CA LEU A 17 -5.60 -16.65 30.07
C LEU A 17 -6.72 -16.45 29.04
N ALA A 18 -7.96 -16.78 29.39
CA ALA A 18 -9.11 -16.57 28.52
C ALA A 18 -9.33 -15.08 28.21
N SER A 19 -9.24 -14.21 29.22
CA SER A 19 -9.30 -12.75 29.05
C SER A 19 -8.19 -12.24 28.12
N PHE A 20 -6.96 -12.70 28.32
CA PHE A 20 -5.83 -12.31 27.48
C PHE A 20 -6.05 -12.70 26.01
N VAL A 21 -6.46 -13.95 25.76
CA VAL A 21 -6.73 -14.43 24.39
C VAL A 21 -7.88 -13.66 23.75
N VAL A 22 -8.97 -13.39 24.48
CA VAL A 22 -10.11 -12.62 23.97
C VAL A 22 -9.70 -11.19 23.60
N VAL A 23 -8.89 -10.52 24.43
CA VAL A 23 -8.40 -9.17 24.13
C VAL A 23 -7.48 -9.17 22.92
N VAL A 24 -6.53 -10.10 22.85
CA VAL A 24 -5.59 -10.21 21.72
C VAL A 24 -6.33 -10.56 20.43
N ALA A 25 -7.28 -11.49 20.48
CA ALA A 25 -8.12 -11.85 19.34
C ALA A 25 -9.01 -10.69 18.92
N GLY A 26 -9.59 -9.95 19.88
CA GLY A 26 -10.39 -8.76 19.64
C GLY A 26 -9.59 -7.64 18.98
N MET A 27 -8.37 -7.35 19.48
CA MET A 27 -7.47 -6.37 18.86
C MET A 27 -7.06 -6.78 17.44
N LYS A 28 -6.76 -8.07 17.22
CA LYS A 28 -6.43 -8.59 15.88
C LYS A 28 -7.63 -8.48 14.93
N ALA A 29 -8.82 -8.83 15.39
CA ALA A 29 -10.05 -8.71 14.60
C ALA A 29 -10.37 -7.24 14.27
N ALA A 30 -10.10 -6.32 15.19
CA ALA A 30 -10.29 -4.89 14.99
C ALA A 30 -9.27 -4.26 14.03
N THR A 31 -8.17 -4.94 13.70
CA THR A 31 -7.06 -4.37 12.92
C THR A 31 -7.50 -3.84 11.55
N SER A 32 -8.48 -4.49 10.90
CA SER A 32 -9.01 -4.06 9.59
C SER A 32 -9.67 -2.67 9.61
N ILE A 33 -10.20 -2.25 10.76
CA ILE A 33 -10.80 -0.92 10.96
C ILE A 33 -9.81 0.00 11.69
N LEU A 34 -9.02 -0.56 12.60
CA LEU A 34 -8.10 0.19 13.44
C LEU A 34 -6.95 0.80 12.63
N ILE A 35 -6.39 0.09 11.64
CA ILE A 35 -5.34 0.63 10.76
C ILE A 35 -5.82 1.90 10.03
N PRO A 36 -6.92 1.85 9.23
CA PRO A 36 -7.37 3.05 8.51
C PRO A 36 -7.84 4.15 9.46
N PHE A 37 -8.45 3.81 10.60
CA PHE A 37 -8.80 4.78 11.63
C PHE A 37 -7.56 5.49 12.21
N LEU A 38 -6.52 4.75 12.59
CA LEU A 38 -5.31 5.32 13.18
C LEU A 38 -4.55 6.19 12.17
N LEU A 39 -4.50 5.76 10.90
CA LEU A 39 -3.95 6.55 9.80
C LEU A 39 -4.76 7.84 9.60
N SER A 40 -6.09 7.77 9.68
CA SER A 40 -6.94 8.96 9.59
C SER A 40 -6.66 9.96 10.71
N VAL A 41 -6.47 9.48 11.95
CA VAL A 41 -6.12 10.33 13.09
C VAL A 41 -4.75 10.97 12.87
N PHE A 42 -3.77 10.21 12.38
CA PHE A 42 -2.46 10.74 12.03
C PHE A 42 -2.54 11.85 10.97
N ILE A 43 -3.25 11.62 9.86
CA ILE A 43 -3.46 12.64 8.82
C ILE A 43 -4.18 13.87 9.38
N ALA A 44 -5.20 13.68 10.23
CA ALA A 44 -5.93 14.77 10.86
C ALA A 44 -5.05 15.60 11.81
N ILE A 45 -4.17 14.95 12.58
CA ILE A 45 -3.19 15.61 13.46
C ILE A 45 -2.18 16.41 12.64
N VAL A 46 -1.61 15.82 11.58
CA VAL A 46 -0.67 16.50 10.67
C VAL A 46 -1.34 17.68 9.96
N SER A 47 -2.62 17.55 9.63
CA SER A 47 -3.43 18.60 9.00
C SER A 47 -3.95 19.64 9.99
N GLY A 48 -3.89 19.38 11.30
CA GLY A 48 -4.32 20.29 12.36
C GLY A 48 -3.65 21.67 12.26
N PRO A 49 -2.31 21.75 12.23
CA PRO A 49 -1.59 23.01 12.01
C PRO A 49 -2.02 23.76 10.73
N ALA A 50 -2.34 23.03 9.65
CA ALA A 50 -2.82 23.64 8.40
C ALA A 50 -4.21 24.27 8.59
N LEU A 51 -5.11 23.61 9.32
CA LEU A 51 -6.44 24.16 9.65
C LEU A 51 -6.34 25.43 10.51
N PHE A 52 -5.45 25.46 11.51
CA PHE A 52 -5.25 26.63 12.36
C PHE A 52 -4.52 27.77 11.64
N GLY A 53 -3.54 27.45 10.80
CA GLY A 53 -2.86 28.42 9.93
C GLY A 53 -3.85 29.14 9.01
N LEU A 54 -4.80 28.41 8.43
CA LEU A 54 -5.84 28.99 7.58
C LEU A 54 -6.86 29.82 8.37
N LYS A 55 -7.15 29.47 9.63
CA LYS A 55 -7.99 30.31 10.53
C LYS A 55 -7.32 31.63 10.91
N ARG A 56 -5.97 31.68 11.00
CA ARG A 56 -5.24 32.94 11.25
C ARG A 56 -5.39 33.97 10.13
N VAL A 57 -5.81 33.53 8.93
CA VAL A 57 -6.10 34.40 7.77
C VAL A 57 -7.51 35.01 7.85
N GLY A 58 -8.29 34.74 8.91
CA GLY A 58 -9.62 35.34 9.12
C GLY A 58 -10.76 34.65 8.35
N VAL A 59 -10.48 33.49 7.77
CA VAL A 59 -11.47 32.69 7.01
C VAL A 59 -12.47 32.04 7.99
N PRO A 60 -13.80 32.13 7.75
CA PRO A 60 -14.78 31.52 8.63
C PRO A 60 -14.56 30.00 8.72
N THR A 61 -14.73 29.44 9.91
CA THR A 61 -14.41 28.03 10.24
C THR A 61 -14.87 27.00 9.20
N PRO A 62 -16.10 27.04 8.64
CA PRO A 62 -16.51 26.06 7.63
C PRO A 62 -15.70 26.15 6.32
N ILE A 63 -15.28 27.35 5.90
CA ILE A 63 -14.48 27.53 4.68
C ILE A 63 -13.05 27.00 4.90
N ALA A 64 -12.47 27.22 6.09
CA ALA A 64 -11.15 26.68 6.41
C ALA A 64 -11.12 25.14 6.36
N LEU A 65 -12.19 24.49 6.82
CA LEU A 65 -12.34 23.03 6.74
C LEU A 65 -12.46 22.56 5.29
N LEU A 66 -13.28 23.23 4.48
CA LEU A 66 -13.48 22.85 3.09
C LEU A 66 -12.15 22.89 2.33
N VAL A 67 -11.36 23.94 2.54
CA VAL A 67 -10.04 24.08 1.91
C VAL A 67 -9.08 22.96 2.34
N VAL A 68 -9.02 22.61 3.64
CA VAL A 68 -8.16 21.50 4.10
C VAL A 68 -8.61 20.16 3.50
N ILE A 69 -9.92 19.90 3.48
CA ILE A 69 -10.49 18.70 2.86
C ILE A 69 -10.13 18.64 1.37
N LEU A 70 -10.27 19.77 0.66
CA LEU A 70 -9.91 19.88 -0.74
C LEU A 70 -8.42 19.59 -0.98
N VAL A 71 -7.52 20.12 -0.14
CA VAL A 71 -6.08 19.86 -0.22
C VAL A 71 -5.78 18.37 -0.01
N VAL A 72 -6.38 17.73 0.99
CA VAL A 72 -6.18 16.29 1.25
C VAL A 72 -6.67 15.45 0.06
N ILE A 73 -7.85 15.78 -0.50
CA ILE A 73 -8.38 15.13 -1.70
C ILE A 73 -7.43 15.34 -2.88
N LEU A 74 -6.96 16.56 -3.11
CA LEU A 74 -6.07 16.91 -4.21
C LEU A 74 -4.74 16.17 -4.14
N VAL A 75 -4.14 16.07 -2.96
CA VAL A 75 -2.93 15.26 -2.74
C VAL A 75 -3.20 13.78 -3.02
N GLY A 76 -4.34 13.24 -2.56
CA GLY A 76 -4.74 11.87 -2.84
C GLY A 76 -4.89 11.58 -4.34
N ILE A 77 -5.59 12.46 -5.07
CA ILE A 77 -5.75 12.35 -6.53
C ILE A 77 -4.39 12.43 -7.23
N LEU A 78 -3.51 13.36 -6.80
CA LEU A 78 -2.18 13.53 -7.38
C LEU A 78 -1.33 12.26 -7.23
N VAL A 79 -1.36 11.63 -6.06
CA VAL A 79 -0.64 10.36 -5.82
C VAL A 79 -1.20 9.23 -6.68
N ILE A 80 -2.54 9.08 -6.73
CA ILE A 80 -3.18 8.04 -7.56
C ILE A 80 -2.84 8.24 -9.04
N GLY A 81 -2.89 9.48 -9.53
CA GLY A 81 -2.56 9.81 -10.91
C GLY A 81 -1.09 9.53 -11.25
N LEU A 82 -0.16 9.91 -10.36
CA LEU A 82 1.27 9.67 -10.55
C LEU A 82 1.61 8.17 -10.59
N VAL A 83 1.06 7.40 -9.66
CA VAL A 83 1.28 5.96 -9.57
C VAL A 83 0.60 5.24 -10.74
N GLY A 84 -0.62 5.65 -11.12
CA GLY A 84 -1.36 5.08 -12.24
C GLY A 84 -0.64 5.26 -13.59
N ASN A 85 -0.07 6.44 -13.82
CA ASN A 85 0.75 6.69 -15.01
C ASN A 85 1.99 5.80 -15.03
N SER A 86 2.71 5.71 -13.89
CA SER A 86 3.91 4.87 -13.77
C SER A 86 3.63 3.39 -14.00
N ILE A 87 2.49 2.89 -13.51
CA ILE A 87 2.02 1.52 -13.74
C ILE A 87 1.76 1.29 -15.23
N THR A 88 1.05 2.22 -15.87
CA THR A 88 0.71 2.11 -17.29
C THR A 88 1.97 2.12 -18.16
N ASP A 89 2.93 2.97 -17.83
CA ASP A 89 4.21 3.06 -18.54
C ASP A 89 5.05 1.79 -18.34
N PHE A 90 5.05 1.23 -17.14
CA PHE A 90 5.68 -0.06 -16.87
C PHE A 90 5.03 -1.20 -17.66
N THR A 91 3.70 -1.29 -17.65
CA THR A 91 2.96 -2.31 -18.41
C THR A 91 3.21 -2.21 -19.91
N LYS A 92 3.28 -0.99 -20.47
CA LYS A 92 3.62 -0.76 -21.88
C LYS A 92 5.07 -1.13 -22.21
N ALA A 93 5.98 -0.95 -21.26
CA ALA A 93 7.39 -1.27 -21.43
C ALA A 93 7.72 -2.74 -21.18
N LEU A 94 6.79 -3.56 -20.64
CA LEU A 94 6.99 -4.99 -20.37
C LEU A 94 7.61 -5.75 -21.55
N PRO A 95 7.14 -5.60 -22.80
CA PRO A 95 7.72 -6.31 -23.94
C PRO A 95 9.20 -5.93 -24.17
N GLY A 96 9.53 -4.64 -24.02
CA GLY A 96 10.91 -4.16 -24.16
C GLY A 96 11.82 -4.55 -22.99
N TYR A 97 11.28 -4.70 -21.78
CA TYR A 97 12.03 -5.27 -20.64
C TYR A 97 12.38 -6.74 -20.89
N GLN A 98 11.51 -7.51 -21.57
CA GLN A 98 11.79 -8.89 -21.93
C GLN A 98 12.99 -8.99 -22.89
N GLU A 99 13.02 -8.19 -23.96
CA GLU A 99 14.15 -8.15 -24.90
C GLU A 99 15.47 -7.79 -24.22
N ARG A 100 15.44 -6.82 -23.28
CA ARG A 100 16.63 -6.42 -22.52
C ARG A 100 17.09 -7.50 -21.55
N LEU A 101 16.17 -8.19 -20.89
CA LEU A 101 16.49 -9.25 -19.94
C LEU A 101 17.07 -10.49 -20.64
N GLU A 102 16.59 -10.83 -21.83
CA GLU A 102 17.20 -11.88 -22.66
C GLU A 102 18.62 -11.48 -23.09
N GLY A 103 18.80 -10.25 -23.56
CA GLY A 103 20.11 -9.74 -23.94
C GLY A 103 21.10 -9.63 -22.76
N VAL A 104 20.63 -9.22 -21.58
CA VAL A 104 21.44 -9.18 -20.35
C VAL A 104 21.72 -10.59 -19.83
N GLY A 105 20.75 -11.52 -19.92
CA GLY A 105 20.93 -12.91 -19.51
C GLY A 105 22.06 -13.59 -20.29
N VAL A 106 22.10 -13.40 -21.60
CA VAL A 106 23.20 -13.90 -22.45
C VAL A 106 24.53 -13.25 -22.06
N LYS A 107 24.59 -11.93 -21.90
CA LYS A 107 25.83 -11.24 -21.49
C LYS A 107 26.34 -11.62 -20.11
N VAL A 108 25.42 -11.91 -19.17
CA VAL A 108 25.77 -12.39 -17.84
C VAL A 108 26.34 -13.80 -17.92
N ILE A 109 25.76 -14.68 -18.76
CA ILE A 109 26.30 -16.02 -19.01
C ILE A 109 27.67 -15.94 -19.68
N ASP A 110 27.86 -15.05 -20.65
CA ASP A 110 29.14 -14.85 -21.34
C ASP A 110 30.23 -14.37 -20.36
N TRP A 111 29.93 -13.33 -19.57
CA TRP A 111 30.84 -12.84 -18.53
C TRP A 111 31.15 -13.92 -17.48
N LEU A 112 30.13 -14.69 -17.08
CA LEU A 112 30.28 -15.75 -16.09
C LEU A 112 31.17 -16.87 -16.62
N ASN A 113 30.94 -17.31 -17.86
CA ASN A 113 31.73 -18.36 -18.51
C ASN A 113 33.19 -17.92 -18.71
N GLU A 114 33.41 -16.67 -19.12
CA GLU A 114 34.75 -16.10 -19.24
C GLU A 114 35.47 -16.04 -17.88
N ASN A 115 34.76 -15.64 -16.81
CA ASN A 115 35.37 -15.56 -15.48
C ASN A 115 35.52 -16.94 -14.80
N LEU A 116 34.65 -17.93 -15.08
CA LEU A 116 34.74 -19.31 -14.55
C LEU A 116 35.73 -20.19 -15.31
N SER A 117 35.98 -19.93 -16.60
CA SER A 117 37.02 -20.63 -17.36
C SER A 117 38.41 -20.45 -16.74
N ARG A 118 38.64 -19.34 -16.05
CA ARG A 118 39.84 -19.10 -15.22
C ARG A 118 39.99 -20.08 -14.05
N PHE A 119 38.93 -20.77 -13.68
CA PHE A 119 38.86 -21.73 -12.58
C PHE A 119 38.64 -23.19 -13.05
N ASP A 120 38.73 -23.47 -14.36
CA ASP A 120 38.55 -24.81 -14.95
C ASP A 120 37.14 -25.41 -14.73
N ILE A 121 36.12 -24.55 -14.57
CA ILE A 121 34.72 -24.95 -14.41
C ILE A 121 33.95 -24.55 -15.67
N GLU A 122 33.57 -25.54 -16.49
CA GLU A 122 32.83 -25.33 -17.73
C GLU A 122 31.31 -25.48 -17.48
N ILE A 123 30.53 -24.42 -17.72
CA ILE A 123 29.08 -24.45 -17.52
C ILE A 123 28.41 -24.93 -18.82
N PRO A 124 27.60 -26.00 -18.80
CA PRO A 124 26.88 -26.46 -19.98
C PRO A 124 25.84 -25.42 -20.40
N THR A 125 25.98 -24.89 -21.61
CA THR A 125 25.07 -23.91 -22.20
C THR A 125 23.76 -24.61 -22.59
N ILE A 126 22.63 -24.22 -22.01
CA ILE A 126 21.30 -24.82 -22.25
C ILE A 126 20.85 -24.78 -23.73
N ARG A 127 21.55 -24.03 -24.59
CA ARG A 127 21.30 -23.92 -26.04
C ARG A 127 21.88 -25.08 -26.88
N ASP A 128 22.72 -25.94 -26.31
CA ASP A 128 23.35 -27.05 -27.03
C ASP A 128 22.63 -28.39 -26.84
N THR A 129 21.44 -28.40 -26.22
CA THR A 129 20.61 -29.61 -26.21
C THR A 129 20.22 -29.91 -27.67
N PRO A 130 20.69 -31.03 -28.26
CA PRO A 130 20.37 -31.36 -29.63
C PRO A 130 18.86 -31.45 -29.77
N GLU A 131 18.33 -30.91 -30.86
CA GLU A 131 16.95 -31.06 -31.30
C GLU A 131 16.45 -32.50 -31.09
N ALA A 132 15.80 -32.77 -29.96
CA ALA A 132 15.07 -34.00 -29.74
C ALA A 132 13.71 -33.91 -30.48
N SER A 133 13.74 -33.75 -31.81
CA SER A 133 12.54 -33.80 -32.65
C SER A 133 12.82 -33.96 -34.15
N SER A 134 13.89 -34.64 -34.55
CA SER A 134 14.22 -34.87 -35.97
C SER A 134 14.84 -36.24 -36.24
N GLY A 135 14.30 -37.32 -35.65
CA GLY A 135 14.84 -38.65 -35.93
C GLY A 135 14.18 -39.80 -35.18
N LEU A 136 12.92 -40.13 -35.49
CA LEU A 136 12.44 -41.52 -35.53
C LEU A 136 11.02 -41.56 -36.15
N LEU A 137 10.93 -41.70 -37.47
CA LEU A 137 9.74 -42.25 -38.13
C LEU A 137 10.07 -43.70 -38.53
N PRO A 138 9.45 -44.73 -37.95
CA PRO A 138 9.35 -46.01 -38.63
C PRO A 138 8.35 -45.90 -39.81
N PRO A 139 8.61 -46.56 -40.95
CA PRO A 139 7.66 -46.65 -42.03
C PRO A 139 6.58 -47.69 -41.69
N ASP A 140 5.35 -47.35 -42.04
CA ASP A 140 4.13 -48.15 -41.94
C ASP A 140 3.51 -48.33 -40.54
N THR A 141 2.25 -47.87 -40.43
CA THR A 141 1.12 -48.66 -39.94
C THR A 141 -0.15 -47.92 -40.33
N SER A 142 -0.66 -48.26 -41.51
CA SER A 142 -2.03 -48.03 -41.89
C SER A 142 -2.95 -48.94 -41.07
N ILE A 143 -3.62 -48.42 -40.04
CA ILE A 143 -4.82 -49.03 -39.43
C ILE A 143 -5.73 -47.87 -38.95
N LEU A 144 -6.78 -47.51 -39.71
CA LEU A 144 -8.18 -47.98 -39.55
C LEU A 144 -8.87 -47.44 -38.29
N GLY A 145 -9.79 -46.49 -38.48
CA GLY A 145 -10.65 -45.97 -37.40
C GLY A 145 -11.32 -44.64 -37.72
N ALA A 146 -12.10 -44.59 -38.80
CA ALA A 146 -13.12 -43.56 -38.96
C ALA A 146 -14.32 -43.93 -38.09
N ASP A 147 -14.56 -43.19 -37.00
CA ASP A 147 -15.90 -42.96 -36.43
C ASP A 147 -15.82 -41.87 -35.34
N GLY A 148 -16.86 -41.05 -35.21
CA GLY A 148 -17.05 -40.19 -34.04
C GLY A 148 -17.25 -38.71 -34.31
N ALA A 149 -18.41 -38.39 -34.88
CA ALA A 149 -19.30 -37.27 -34.56
C ALA A 149 -18.70 -35.87 -34.24
N ALA A 150 -19.18 -34.91 -35.03
CA ALA A 150 -19.12 -33.48 -34.80
C ALA A 150 -19.53 -33.06 -33.37
N ASP A 151 -18.68 -32.24 -32.75
CA ASP A 151 -19.11 -31.12 -31.91
C ASP A 151 -18.15 -29.95 -32.16
N ASP A 152 -18.52 -29.15 -33.16
CA ASP A 152 -17.86 -27.91 -33.56
C ASP A 152 -18.65 -26.74 -32.95
N SER A 153 -18.24 -26.31 -31.75
CA SER A 153 -18.48 -24.95 -31.26
C SER A 153 -17.63 -24.66 -30.03
N SER A 154 -16.32 -24.64 -30.22
CA SER A 154 -15.39 -23.94 -29.33
C SER A 154 -14.23 -23.41 -30.16
N GLU A 155 -14.56 -22.44 -31.00
CA GLU A 155 -13.57 -21.52 -31.55
C GLU A 155 -12.75 -20.91 -30.41
N GLY A 156 -11.42 -20.99 -30.53
CA GLY A 156 -10.52 -20.18 -29.71
C GLY A 156 -9.45 -20.92 -28.90
N THR A 157 -9.02 -22.12 -29.31
CA THR A 157 -7.73 -22.68 -28.81
C THR A 157 -6.79 -22.96 -29.98
N VAL A 158 -6.52 -21.94 -30.79
CA VAL A 158 -5.43 -21.98 -31.76
C VAL A 158 -4.13 -21.94 -30.98
N GLY A 159 -3.28 -22.95 -31.23
CA GLY A 159 -1.96 -23.09 -30.63
C GLY A 159 -1.14 -21.80 -30.69
N GLY A 160 -0.74 -21.33 -29.53
CA GLY A 160 0.42 -20.47 -29.36
C GLY A 160 1.51 -21.33 -28.76
N ALA A 161 2.66 -21.40 -29.42
CA ALA A 161 3.85 -22.01 -28.86
C ALA A 161 4.09 -21.48 -27.44
N LYS A 162 4.39 -22.42 -26.53
CA LYS A 162 4.78 -22.17 -25.14
C LYS A 162 5.82 -21.04 -25.06
N ASN A 163 5.35 -19.83 -24.79
CA ASN A 163 6.19 -18.77 -24.25
C ASN A 163 5.90 -18.73 -22.75
N PRO A 164 6.91 -18.82 -21.87
CA PRO A 164 6.72 -18.77 -20.41
C PRO A 164 6.07 -17.47 -19.90
N PHE A 165 5.79 -16.53 -20.81
CA PHE A 165 5.08 -15.28 -20.60
C PHE A 165 3.84 -15.16 -21.52
N ASP A 166 3.00 -16.20 -21.56
CA ASP A 166 1.68 -16.15 -22.23
C ASP A 166 0.75 -15.12 -21.58
N ALA A 167 -0.29 -14.72 -22.31
CA ALA A 167 -1.36 -13.82 -21.87
C ALA A 167 -1.92 -14.14 -20.45
N GLY A 168 -1.79 -15.39 -19.98
CA GLY A 168 -2.11 -15.77 -18.60
C GLY A 168 -1.25 -15.12 -17.52
N PHE A 169 0.05 -14.90 -17.74
CA PHE A 169 0.91 -14.16 -16.82
C PHE A 169 0.49 -12.67 -16.78
N VAL A 170 0.26 -12.08 -17.95
CA VAL A 170 -0.18 -10.69 -18.09
C VAL A 170 -1.55 -10.48 -17.43
N MET A 171 -2.51 -11.38 -17.65
CA MET A 171 -3.84 -11.28 -17.06
C MET A 171 -3.82 -11.41 -15.53
N ARG A 172 -2.92 -12.24 -14.97
CA ARG A 172 -2.74 -12.35 -13.51
C ARG A 172 -2.03 -11.14 -12.93
N LEU A 173 -1.07 -10.55 -13.63
CA LEU A 173 -0.41 -9.30 -13.22
C LEU A 173 -1.41 -8.15 -13.24
N VAL A 174 -2.14 -7.97 -14.34
CA VAL A 174 -3.19 -6.96 -14.47
C VAL A 174 -4.30 -7.17 -13.44
N GLY A 175 -4.75 -8.41 -13.23
CA GLY A 175 -5.74 -8.75 -12.21
C GLY A 175 -5.27 -8.48 -10.78
N GLY A 176 -4.01 -8.81 -10.46
CA GLY A 176 -3.39 -8.53 -9.15
C GLY A 176 -3.20 -7.04 -8.91
N MET A 177 -2.83 -6.28 -9.94
CA MET A 177 -2.71 -4.82 -9.88
C MET A 177 -4.08 -4.15 -9.74
N LEU A 178 -5.09 -4.60 -10.48
CA LEU A 178 -6.44 -4.05 -10.38
C LEU A 178 -7.06 -4.35 -9.00
N SER A 179 -6.83 -5.56 -8.48
CA SER A 179 -7.22 -5.93 -7.12
C SER A 179 -6.50 -5.10 -6.07
N SER A 180 -5.19 -4.86 -6.21
CA SER A 180 -4.44 -4.03 -5.27
C SER A 180 -4.82 -2.55 -5.36
N LEU A 181 -5.03 -2.00 -6.55
CA LEU A 181 -5.53 -0.63 -6.75
C LEU A 181 -6.94 -0.47 -6.17
N GLY A 182 -7.80 -1.47 -6.37
CA GLY A 182 -9.13 -1.51 -5.76
C GLY A 182 -9.07 -1.57 -4.24
N ALA A 183 -8.16 -2.36 -3.67
CA ALA A 183 -7.93 -2.42 -2.23
C ALA A 183 -7.40 -1.09 -1.69
N VAL A 184 -6.43 -0.46 -2.37
CA VAL A 184 -5.90 0.86 -2.00
C VAL A 184 -7.00 1.91 -2.08
N LEU A 185 -7.82 1.92 -3.15
CA LEU A 185 -8.92 2.87 -3.31
C LEU A 185 -9.98 2.70 -2.22
N THR A 186 -10.34 1.46 -1.89
CA THR A 186 -11.30 1.16 -0.82
C THR A 186 -10.77 1.62 0.53
N ASN A 187 -9.52 1.31 0.85
CA ASN A 187 -8.88 1.75 2.09
C ASN A 187 -8.74 3.28 2.14
N ALA A 188 -8.28 3.89 1.06
CA ALA A 188 -8.13 5.34 0.93
C ALA A 188 -9.48 6.05 1.08
N PHE A 189 -10.55 5.50 0.50
CA PHE A 189 -11.90 6.02 0.66
C PHE A 189 -12.37 5.97 2.11
N LEU A 190 -12.19 4.83 2.81
CA LEU A 190 -12.54 4.72 4.23
C LEU A 190 -11.71 5.66 5.11
N ILE A 191 -10.41 5.76 4.85
CA ILE A 191 -9.51 6.69 5.53
C ILE A 191 -9.99 8.13 5.31
N LEU A 192 -10.26 8.50 4.06
CA LEU A 192 -10.69 9.85 3.67
C LEU A 192 -12.01 10.22 4.34
N LEU A 193 -13.00 9.33 4.31
CA LEU A 193 -14.28 9.53 5.01
C LEU A 193 -14.06 9.74 6.50
N THR A 194 -13.19 8.94 7.13
CA THR A 194 -12.87 9.05 8.55
C THR A 194 -12.15 10.35 8.87
N VAL A 195 -11.16 10.77 8.06
CA VAL A 195 -10.48 12.07 8.19
C VAL A 195 -11.48 13.21 8.11
N ILE A 196 -12.38 13.19 7.12
CA ILE A 196 -13.40 14.22 6.93
C ILE A 196 -14.32 14.27 8.17
N PHE A 197 -14.79 13.11 8.64
CA PHE A 197 -15.67 13.05 9.80
C PHE A 197 -14.98 13.53 11.08
N ILE A 198 -13.72 13.12 11.29
CA ILE A 198 -12.89 13.58 12.41
C ILE A 198 -12.68 15.10 12.32
N LEU A 199 -12.35 15.66 11.15
CA LEU A 199 -12.15 17.10 11.00
C LEU A 199 -13.44 17.91 11.19
N LEU A 200 -14.57 17.42 10.66
CA LEU A 200 -15.89 18.03 10.85
C LEU A 200 -16.30 18.02 12.32
N GLU A 201 -16.19 16.87 12.99
CA GLU A 201 -16.52 16.75 14.41
C GLU A 201 -15.54 17.58 15.26
N ALA A 202 -14.23 17.52 15.02
CA ALA A 202 -13.22 18.29 15.74
C ALA A 202 -13.45 19.81 15.66
N SER A 203 -14.08 20.30 14.60
CA SER A 203 -14.42 21.72 14.46
C SER A 203 -15.67 22.15 15.24
N SER A 204 -16.61 21.23 15.44
CA SER A 204 -17.86 21.46 16.18
C SER A 204 -17.75 21.04 17.65
N PHE A 205 -16.76 20.20 17.97
CA PHE A 205 -16.42 19.74 19.29
C PHE A 205 -16.22 20.88 20.30
N PRO A 206 -15.52 21.99 19.99
CA PRO A 206 -15.43 23.12 20.93
C PRO A 206 -16.78 23.74 21.24
N LYS A 207 -17.70 23.81 20.26
CA LYS A 207 -19.05 24.35 20.47
C LYS A 207 -19.90 23.39 21.30
N LYS A 208 -19.83 22.09 21.02
CA LYS A 208 -20.48 21.04 21.82
C LYS A 208 -19.94 21.01 23.24
N LEU A 209 -18.64 21.16 23.41
CA LEU A 209 -17.96 21.19 24.70
C LEU A 209 -18.32 22.43 25.52
N ARG A 210 -18.42 23.61 24.88
CA ARG A 210 -18.89 24.85 25.50
C ARG A 210 -20.35 24.80 25.95
N ALA A 211 -21.20 24.07 25.23
CA ALA A 211 -22.60 23.89 25.62
C ALA A 211 -22.76 22.98 26.86
N ILE A 212 -21.78 22.12 27.14
CA ILE A 212 -21.80 21.17 28.26
C ILE A 212 -21.03 21.70 29.49
N LEU A 213 -20.03 22.57 29.29
CA LEU A 213 -19.26 23.18 30.37
C LEU A 213 -19.95 24.45 30.90
N LYS A 214 -20.23 24.47 32.22
CA LYS A 214 -20.90 25.58 32.93
C LYS A 214 -20.11 26.90 32.96
N ASP A 215 -18.77 26.86 32.82
CA ASP A 215 -17.87 28.02 32.83
C ASP A 215 -16.86 28.00 31.66
N PRO A 216 -17.29 28.36 30.43
CA PRO A 216 -16.46 28.25 29.24
C PRO A 216 -15.31 29.28 29.15
N GLU A 217 -15.49 30.53 29.58
CA GLU A 217 -14.46 31.58 29.35
C GLU A 217 -13.13 31.33 30.06
N LYS A 218 -13.15 30.79 31.29
CA LYS A 218 -11.93 30.59 32.09
C LYS A 218 -11.08 29.41 31.62
N SER A 219 -11.70 28.35 31.10
CA SER A 219 -10.98 27.19 30.54
C SER A 219 -10.54 27.40 29.09
N LEU A 220 -11.28 28.18 28.29
CA LEU A 220 -10.92 28.45 26.89
C LEU A 220 -9.68 29.34 26.74
N GLY A 221 -9.49 30.32 27.63
CA GLY A 221 -8.29 31.16 27.63
C GLY A 221 -6.98 30.38 27.85
N GLN A 222 -7.02 29.24 28.56
CA GLN A 222 -5.86 28.36 28.71
C GLN A 222 -5.55 27.54 27.45
N TYR A 223 -6.56 27.20 26.64
CA TYR A 223 -6.33 26.57 25.35
C TYR A 223 -5.59 27.51 24.40
N ASP A 224 -5.93 28.80 24.38
CA ASP A 224 -5.25 29.76 23.50
C ASP A 224 -3.76 29.91 23.85
N VAL A 225 -3.41 29.96 25.15
CA VAL A 225 -2.00 30.02 25.62
C VAL A 225 -1.24 28.72 25.31
N PHE A 226 -1.87 27.56 25.48
CA PHE A 226 -1.27 26.27 25.15
C PHE A 226 -1.04 26.14 23.64
N ILE A 227 -2.02 26.51 22.82
CA ILE A 227 -1.93 26.45 21.36
C ILE A 227 -0.86 27.44 20.85
N GLU A 228 -0.78 28.65 21.42
CA GLU A 228 0.27 29.61 21.08
C GLU A 228 1.66 29.06 21.41
N SER A 229 1.82 28.41 22.57
CA SER A 229 3.07 27.78 22.99
C SER A 229 3.49 26.64 22.06
N VAL A 230 2.54 25.77 21.69
CA VAL A 230 2.78 24.67 20.73
C VAL A 230 3.12 25.22 19.35
N GLN A 231 2.44 26.27 18.89
CA GLN A 231 2.69 26.89 17.60
C GLN A 231 4.07 27.55 17.52
N LYS A 232 4.51 28.26 18.57
CA LYS A 232 5.85 28.84 18.65
C LYS A 232 6.93 27.75 18.62
N TYR A 233 6.72 26.67 19.36
CA TYR A 233 7.66 25.56 19.44
C TYR A 233 7.76 24.76 18.13
N MET A 234 6.62 24.48 17.48
CA MET A 234 6.57 23.81 16.17
C MET A 234 7.25 24.63 15.08
N ALA A 235 6.97 25.95 15.02
CA ALA A 235 7.61 26.85 14.05
C ALA A 235 9.13 26.87 14.23
N LEU A 236 9.62 26.88 15.47
CA LEU A 236 11.04 26.85 15.78
C LEU A 236 11.70 25.56 15.27
N LYS A 237 11.04 24.41 15.45
CA LYS A 237 11.53 23.12 14.95
C LYS A 237 11.56 23.07 13.41
N THR A 238 10.56 23.66 12.74
CA THR A 238 10.51 23.76 11.28
C THR A 238 11.62 24.65 10.73
N VAL A 239 11.82 25.84 11.32
CA VAL A 239 12.86 26.78 10.89
C VAL A 239 14.25 26.18 11.11
N ILE A 240 14.48 25.52 12.24
CA ILE A 240 15.75 24.84 12.52
C ILE A 240 15.99 23.68 11.54
N SER A 241 14.99 22.85 11.26
CA SER A 241 15.11 21.75 10.29
C SER A 241 15.40 22.27 8.88
N ALA A 242 14.70 23.32 8.44
CA ALA A 242 14.91 23.94 7.14
C ALA A 242 16.27 24.61 7.01
N ALA A 243 16.71 25.36 8.04
CA ALA A 243 18.02 26.00 8.07
C ALA A 243 19.16 24.97 8.05
N THR A 244 19.01 23.86 8.79
CA THR A 244 19.97 22.76 8.78
C THR A 244 20.04 22.12 7.39
N GLY A 245 18.90 21.86 6.74
CA GLY A 245 18.86 21.33 5.38
C GLY A 245 19.52 22.25 4.34
N LEU A 246 19.26 23.57 4.42
CA LEU A 246 19.88 24.57 3.55
C LEU A 246 21.39 24.66 3.75
N ALA A 247 21.85 24.68 5.00
CA ALA A 247 23.28 24.72 5.31
C ALA A 247 24.02 23.49 4.76
N ILE A 248 23.43 22.29 4.91
CA ILE A 248 23.97 21.05 4.35
C ILE A 248 23.97 21.11 2.82
N SER A 249 22.88 21.59 2.20
CA SER A 249 22.78 21.70 0.74
C SER A 249 23.83 22.64 0.14
N ILE A 250 24.10 23.78 0.79
CA ILE A 250 25.12 24.73 0.35
C ILE A 250 26.52 24.15 0.56
N GLY A 251 26.75 23.48 1.70
CA GLY A 251 28.03 22.84 2.00
C GLY A 251 28.40 21.70 1.04
N LEU A 252 27.42 21.00 0.47
CA LEU A 252 27.63 19.94 -0.53
C LEU A 252 27.83 20.50 -1.96
N MET A 253 27.44 21.76 -2.19
CA MET A 253 27.57 22.44 -3.49
C MET A 253 28.96 23.09 -3.67
N ILE A 254 29.73 23.26 -2.60
CA ILE A 254 31.08 23.85 -2.58
C ILE A 254 32.15 22.76 -2.59
#